data_AF-A0A9W6UPS8-F1
#
_entry.id   AF-A0A9W6UPS8-F1
#
_cell.length_a   1.000
_cell.length_b   1.000
_cell.length_c   1.000
_cell.angle_alpha   90.00
_cell.angle_beta   90.00
_cell.angle_gamma   90.00
#
_symmetry.space_group_name_H-M   'P 1'
#
loop_
_entity.id
_entity.type
_entity.pdbx_description
1 polymer ?
#
loop_
_entity_poly.entity_id
_entity_poly.type
_entity_poly.pdbx_seq_one_letter_code
_entity_poly.pdbx_strand_id
1 'polypeptide(L)'
;MRANGSRKLTRVAQTCPACPSQWDAWTADGQYLYLRYRHGEGSVEWHPGPDLDDGPESWNEGRSGLLTEWDDATDSGVISLEDFLAAAGLVLAPNASVS
;
A
#
# COMPACT_ATOMS: atom_id res chain seq x y z
N MET A 1 -13.62 -14.10 12.17
CA MET A 1 -12.74 -14.03 10.98
C MET A 1 -13.48 -13.20 9.94
N ARG A 2 -13.09 -11.94 9.70
CA ARG A 2 -13.73 -11.16 8.64
C ARG A 2 -13.18 -11.67 7.31
N ALA A 3 -14.07 -12.07 6.41
CA ALA A 3 -13.70 -12.39 5.03
C ALA A 3 -13.00 -11.16 4.45
N ASN A 4 -11.69 -11.29 4.16
CA ASN A 4 -10.92 -10.24 3.52
C ASN A 4 -11.30 -10.27 2.03
N GLY A 5 -12.50 -9.76 1.71
CA GLY A 5 -12.85 -9.50 0.32
C GLY A 5 -11.77 -8.59 -0.27
N SER A 6 -11.22 -8.97 -1.43
CA SER A 6 -10.14 -8.23 -2.08
C SER A 6 -10.46 -6.74 -2.08
N ARG A 7 -9.63 -5.97 -1.37
CA ARG A 7 -9.88 -4.54 -1.16
C ARG A 7 -9.63 -3.82 -2.48
N LYS A 8 -10.65 -3.10 -2.94
CA LYS A 8 -10.62 -2.40 -4.24
C LYS A 8 -9.98 -1.04 -4.11
N LEU A 9 -8.97 -0.78 -4.93
CA LEU A 9 -8.31 0.53 -5.05
C LEU A 9 -8.92 1.32 -6.20
N THR A 10 -9.26 2.58 -5.97
CA THR A 10 -9.80 3.51 -6.97
C THR A 10 -8.75 4.45 -7.53
N ARG A 11 -7.63 4.62 -6.81
CA ARG A 11 -6.49 5.40 -7.27
C ARG A 11 -5.21 4.78 -6.71
N VAL A 12 -4.18 4.72 -7.54
CA VAL A 12 -2.81 4.37 -7.16
C VAL A 12 -1.86 5.33 -7.85
N ALA A 13 -0.96 5.95 -7.10
CA ALA A 13 0.05 6.86 -7.60
C ALA A 13 1.43 6.37 -7.18
N GLN A 14 2.32 6.10 -8.14
CA GLN A 14 3.69 5.70 -7.83
C GLN A 14 4.49 6.90 -7.37
N THR A 15 5.04 6.82 -6.15
CA THR A 15 5.81 7.90 -5.54
C THR A 15 7.32 7.67 -5.67
N CYS A 16 7.75 6.40 -5.67
CA CYS A 16 9.12 6.01 -5.97
C CYS A 16 9.14 4.69 -6.76
N PRO A 17 9.73 4.66 -7.98
CA PRO A 17 9.84 3.43 -8.77
C PRO A 17 11.11 2.62 -8.49
N ALA A 18 11.98 3.08 -7.58
CA ALA A 18 13.30 2.51 -7.34
C ALA A 18 13.29 1.56 -6.13
N CYS A 19 14.33 1.61 -5.29
CA CYS A 19 14.44 0.85 -4.05
C CYS A 19 14.42 1.82 -2.86
N PRO A 20 13.33 1.88 -2.07
CA PRO A 20 12.11 1.07 -2.17
C PRO A 20 11.19 1.46 -3.34
N SER A 21 10.41 0.50 -3.82
CA SER A 21 9.26 0.79 -4.69
C SER A 21 8.07 1.18 -3.82
N GLN A 22 7.41 2.30 -4.14
CA GLN A 22 6.43 2.94 -3.27
C GLN A 22 5.24 3.47 -4.06
N TRP A 23 4.05 3.33 -3.46
CA TRP A 23 2.81 3.90 -3.98
C TRP A 23 1.93 4.45 -2.88
N ASP A 24 1.22 5.51 -3.23
CA ASP A 24 0.06 6.00 -2.50
C ASP A 24 -1.18 5.41 -3.15
N ALA A 25 -2.09 4.85 -2.36
CA ALA A 25 -3.33 4.27 -2.88
C ALA A 25 -4.55 4.70 -2.08
N TRP A 26 -5.69 4.72 -2.74
CA TRP A 26 -6.98 5.07 -2.14
C TRP A 26 -8.00 3.98 -2.42
N THR A 27 -8.74 3.60 -1.39
CA THR A 27 -9.91 2.72 -1.52
C THR A 27 -11.15 3.52 -1.92
N ALA A 28 -12.21 2.82 -2.31
CA ALA A 28 -13.50 3.44 -2.63
C ALA A 28 -14.16 4.20 -1.45
N ASP A 29 -13.83 3.82 -0.21
CA ASP A 29 -14.33 4.48 1.01
C ASP A 29 -13.48 5.72 1.41
N GLY A 30 -12.45 6.04 0.63
CA GLY A 30 -11.55 7.16 0.93
C GLY A 30 -10.39 6.80 1.85
N GLN A 31 -10.30 5.56 2.35
CA GLN A 31 -9.13 5.10 3.12
C GLN A 31 -7.87 5.20 2.25
N TYR A 32 -6.88 5.95 2.75
CA TYR A 32 -5.54 6.03 2.19
C TYR A 32 -4.70 4.85 2.66
N LEU A 33 -3.92 4.29 1.73
CA LEU A 33 -2.99 3.21 1.95
C LEU A 33 -1.61 3.60 1.44
N TYR A 34 -0.60 3.27 2.21
CA TYR A 34 0.79 3.38 1.85
C TYR A 34 1.32 1.98 1.52
N LEU A 35 1.86 1.83 0.31
CA LEU A 35 2.36 0.57 -0.24
C LEU A 35 3.86 0.69 -0.38
N ARG A 36 4.61 -0.24 0.19
CA ARG A 36 6.07 -0.22 0.16
C ARG A 36 6.64 -1.60 -0.10
N TYR A 37 7.63 -1.66 -0.97
CA TYR A 37 8.40 -2.87 -1.25
C TYR A 37 9.90 -2.61 -1.18
N ARG A 38 10.64 -3.43 -0.44
CA ARG A 38 12.09 -3.33 -0.29
C ARG A 38 12.67 -4.66 0.17
N HIS A 39 13.80 -5.07 -0.40
CA HIS A 39 14.56 -6.25 0.03
C HIS A 39 13.71 -7.54 0.09
N GLY A 40 12.79 -7.72 -0.86
CA GLY A 40 11.86 -8.86 -0.86
C GLY A 40 10.67 -8.69 0.09
N GLU A 41 10.66 -7.63 0.91
CA GLU A 41 9.63 -7.37 1.90
C GLU A 41 8.59 -6.38 1.33
N GLY A 42 7.31 -6.75 1.40
CA GLY A 42 6.19 -5.89 1.02
C GLY A 42 5.30 -5.57 2.22
N SER A 43 4.84 -4.33 2.32
CA SER A 43 3.91 -3.89 3.36
C SER A 43 2.80 -3.01 2.80
N VAL A 44 1.59 -3.17 3.37
CA VAL A 44 0.44 -2.29 3.14
C VAL A 44 0.00 -1.75 4.49
N GLU A 45 0.07 -0.43 4.61
CA GLU A 45 -0.30 0.29 5.83
C GLU A 45 -1.45 1.24 5.54
N TRP A 46 -2.38 1.41 6.49
CA TRP A 46 -3.41 2.44 6.40
C TRP A 46 -2.98 3.67 7.19
N HIS A 47 -3.23 4.86 6.63
CA HIS A 47 -2.94 6.14 7.28
C HIS A 47 -4.14 7.10 7.08
N PRO A 48 -4.25 8.18 7.86
CA PRO A 48 -5.37 9.10 7.73
C PRO A 48 -5.25 9.99 6.48
N GLY A 49 -4.07 10.10 5.88
CA GLY A 49 -3.82 10.73 4.58
C GLY A 49 -2.36 11.20 4.44
N PRO A 50 -1.90 11.55 3.23
CA PRO A 50 -0.54 12.04 2.98
C PRO A 50 -0.36 13.53 3.30
N ASP A 51 -1.45 14.31 3.29
CA ASP A 51 -1.47 15.76 3.55
C ASP A 51 -1.59 16.14 5.03
N LEU A 52 -1.83 15.15 5.89
CA LEU A 52 -1.72 15.38 7.32
C LEU A 52 -0.22 15.41 7.63
N ASP A 53 0.25 16.53 8.17
CA ASP A 53 1.58 16.70 8.77
C ASP A 53 1.68 15.84 10.05
N ASP A 54 1.33 14.57 9.91
CA ASP A 54 1.43 13.52 10.89
C ASP A 54 2.88 13.03 10.78
N GLY A 55 3.79 13.77 11.41
CA GLY A 55 5.15 13.28 11.68
C GLY A 55 5.11 11.90 12.37
N PRO A 56 6.23 11.18 12.44
CA PRO A 56 6.29 9.80 12.96
C PRO A 56 5.69 9.62 14.37
N GLU A 57 5.56 10.68 15.16
CA GLU A 57 4.92 10.65 16.48
C GLU A 57 3.39 10.49 16.43
N SER A 58 2.76 10.91 15.34
CA SER A 58 1.32 10.93 15.14
C SER A 58 0.79 9.60 14.56
N TRP A 59 1.70 8.79 13.99
CA TRP A 59 1.42 7.43 13.53
C TRP A 59 1.11 6.48 14.70
N ASN A 60 1.66 6.78 15.88
CA ASN A 60 1.59 5.97 17.10
C ASN A 60 0.34 6.22 17.96
N GLU A 61 -0.52 7.18 17.59
CA GLU A 61 -1.81 7.44 18.26
C GLU A 61 -2.92 6.47 17.79
N GLY A 62 -2.56 5.36 17.14
CA GLY A 62 -3.52 4.42 16.55
C GLY A 62 -4.28 5.02 15.36
N ARG A 63 -3.69 6.03 14.70
CA ARG A 63 -4.20 6.63 13.45
C ARG A 63 -3.61 5.99 12.19
N SER A 64 -2.70 5.04 12.36
CA SER A 64 -2.16 4.21 11.30
C SER A 64 -2.03 2.76 11.75
N GLY A 65 -1.84 1.84 10.80
CA GLY A 65 -1.56 0.46 11.14
C GLY A 65 -1.30 -0.45 9.95
N LEU A 66 -0.70 -1.61 10.25
CA LEU A 66 -0.36 -2.62 9.27
C LEU A 66 -1.59 -3.44 8.88
N LEU A 67 -1.85 -3.56 7.58
CA LEU A 67 -2.89 -4.44 7.03
C LEU A 67 -2.32 -5.79 6.61
N THR A 68 -1.16 -5.76 5.96
CA THR A 68 -0.53 -6.93 5.36
C THR A 68 0.96 -6.67 5.25
N GLU A 69 1.74 -7.68 5.58
CA GLU A 69 3.19 -7.73 5.42
C GLU A 69 3.57 -9.12 4.92
N TRP A 70 4.56 -9.19 4.04
CA TRP A 70 5.10 -10.43 3.53
C TRP A 70 6.58 -10.30 3.16
N ASP A 71 7.22 -11.44 3.02
CA ASP A 71 8.57 -11.61 2.48
C ASP A 71 8.49 -12.62 1.32
N ASP A 72 9.03 -12.28 0.15
CA ASP A 72 9.05 -13.15 -1.04
C ASP A 72 10.38 -13.89 -1.24
N ALA A 73 11.33 -13.74 -0.31
CA ALA A 73 12.67 -14.32 -0.31
C ALA A 73 13.57 -13.95 -1.50
N THR A 74 13.26 -12.91 -2.27
CA THR A 74 14.07 -12.49 -3.43
C THR A 74 15.14 -11.44 -3.11
N ASP A 75 15.11 -10.82 -1.92
CA ASP A 75 15.94 -9.64 -1.54
C ASP A 75 15.80 -8.47 -2.55
N SER A 76 14.77 -8.48 -3.41
CA SER A 76 14.62 -7.49 -4.48
C SER A 76 14.20 -6.13 -3.94
N GLY A 77 14.76 -5.07 -4.51
CA GLY A 77 14.35 -3.70 -4.21
C GLY A 77 13.19 -3.18 -5.07
N VAL A 78 12.83 -3.90 -6.13
CA VAL A 78 11.89 -3.46 -7.16
C VAL A 78 10.86 -4.55 -7.41
N ILE A 79 9.60 -4.13 -7.55
CA ILE A 79 8.46 -4.98 -7.89
C ILE A 79 7.52 -4.20 -8.80
N SER A 80 6.83 -4.89 -9.71
CA SER A 80 5.78 -4.27 -10.50
C SER A 80 4.55 -3.99 -9.63
N LEU A 81 3.73 -3.00 -10.01
CA LEU A 81 2.47 -2.75 -9.30
C LEU A 81 1.54 -3.97 -9.34
N GLU A 82 1.46 -4.67 -10.48
CA GLU A 82 0.61 -5.85 -10.63
C GLU A 82 1.00 -6.96 -9.65
N ASP A 83 2.29 -7.30 -9.59
CA ASP A 83 2.81 -8.33 -8.68
C ASP A 83 2.61 -7.92 -7.22
N PHE A 84 2.82 -6.64 -6.90
CA PHE A 84 2.60 -6.12 -5.55
C PHE A 84 1.13 -6.28 -5.13
N LEU A 85 0.18 -5.89 -5.98
CA LEU A 85 -1.25 -5.99 -5.66
C LEU A 85 -1.67 -7.46 -5.51
N ALA A 86 -1.16 -8.35 -6.35
CA ALA A 86 -1.41 -9.79 -6.25
C ALA A 86 -0.92 -10.35 -4.91
N ALA A 87 0.33 -10.04 -4.51
CA ALA A 87 0.91 -10.48 -3.24
C ALA A 87 0.14 -9.92 -2.02
N ALA A 88 -0.32 -8.66 -2.11
CA ALA A 88 -1.08 -8.00 -1.06
C ALA A 88 -2.57 -8.40 -0.99
N GLY A 89 -3.08 -9.18 -1.96
CA GLY A 89 -4.51 -9.49 -2.07
C GLY A 89 -5.38 -8.26 -2.38
N LEU A 90 -4.80 -7.23 -3.01
CA LEU A 90 -5.46 -6.01 -3.44
C LEU A 90 -5.87 -6.12 -4.91
N VAL A 91 -6.91 -5.39 -5.32
CA VAL A 91 -7.34 -5.35 -6.72
C VAL A 91 -7.69 -3.93 -7.13
N LEU A 92 -7.45 -3.58 -8.39
CA LEU A 92 -7.92 -2.32 -8.95
C LEU A 92 -9.43 -2.38 -9.20
N ALA A 93 -10.12 -1.28 -8.93
CA ALA A 93 -11.48 -1.08 -9.43
C ALA A 93 -11.48 -0.93 -10.97
N PRO A 94 -12.59 -1.23 -11.68
CA PRO A 94 -12.65 -1.19 -13.14
C PRO A 94 -12.29 0.17 -13.77
N ASN A 95 -12.44 1.25 -13.02
CA ASN A 95 -12.16 2.62 -13.40
C ASN A 95 -11.07 3.26 -12.52
N ALA A 96 -10.19 2.43 -11.94
CA ALA A 96 -9.12 2.92 -11.10
C ALA A 96 -8.13 3.76 -11.92
N SER A 97 -7.71 4.88 -11.36
CA SER A 97 -6.64 5.70 -11.93
C SER A 97 -5.29 5.19 -11.45
N VAL A 98 -4.37 4.92 -12.37
CA VAL A 98 -2.98 4.55 -12.08
C VAL A 98 -2.06 5.56 -12.75
N SER A 99 -1.14 6.15 -11.99
CA SER A 99 -0.19 7.18 -12.48
C SER A 99 1.21 7.01 -11.91
#